data_AF-A0A956A3S1-F1
#
_entry.id   AF-A0A956A3S1-F1
#
_cell.length_a   1.000
_cell.length_b   1.000
_cell.length_c   1.000
_cell.angle_alpha   90.00
_cell.angle_beta   90.00
_cell.angle_gamma   90.00
#
_symmetry.space_group_name_H-M   'P 1'
#
loop_
_entity.id
_entity.type
_entity.pdbx_description
1 polymer ?
#
loop_
_entity_poly.entity_id
_entity_poly.type
_entity_poly.pdbx_seq_one_letter_code
_entity_poly.pdbx_strand_id
1 'polypeptide(L)'
;MRLSARVLQAVAASALLLAPLTALADEAPPEALPAAEAPAAADPEREPTPEERADMLATMKRELGAIEGPATGVELGDVATIDVPAGHWLVPTSGMARFNSIIENLADPTAIGAIATDDMDEVVYFSFDAVGYVKDDDRDLDADDLLESLREGTRQHNEQRRRLGYQELELTGWAQEPFYNEVTRSLEWAPRLRHLGDTEEWVNYNTRRLGREGVIEVVLATSNERLAGALTRMNADLAGLAFVPGKDYASFREGDRIAEYGLGGLVVGGAVAVAAKMGFLKKFWKLIVGFLAVVGGGIAKLFGRKKAAPVVADGPDDGAAA
;
A
#
# COMPACT_ATOMS: atom_id res chain seq x y z
N MET A 1 10.46 20.48 16.56
CA MET A 1 11.00 20.71 15.21
C MET A 1 9.83 21.11 14.32
N ARG A 2 9.80 22.31 13.73
CA ARG A 2 8.80 22.66 12.71
C ARG A 2 9.58 22.82 11.40
N LEU A 3 9.41 21.88 10.47
CA LEU A 3 9.85 22.08 9.09
C LEU A 3 9.11 23.32 8.54
N SER A 4 9.60 23.92 7.45
CA SER A 4 8.84 25.02 6.85
C SER A 4 7.46 24.50 6.42
N ALA A 5 6.43 25.36 6.48
CA ALA A 5 5.07 24.98 6.09
C ALA A 5 5.04 24.36 4.68
N ARG A 6 5.91 24.84 3.76
CA ARG A 6 6.06 24.30 2.41
C ARG A 6 6.61 22.87 2.37
N VAL A 7 7.63 22.54 3.18
CA VAL A 7 8.19 21.17 3.25
C VAL A 7 7.23 20.22 3.95
N LEU A 8 6.50 20.68 4.98
CA LEU A 8 5.41 19.90 5.58
C LEU A 8 4.28 19.65 4.57
N GLN A 9 3.87 20.66 3.80
CA GLN A 9 2.83 20.53 2.79
C GLN A 9 3.23 19.57 1.66
N ALA A 10 4.50 19.57 1.26
CA ALA A 10 5.08 18.69 0.26
C ALA A 10 5.03 17.21 0.63
N VAL A 11 5.34 16.90 1.89
CA VAL A 11 5.56 15.52 2.35
C VAL A 11 4.32 14.95 3.04
N ALA A 12 3.45 15.79 3.62
CA ALA A 12 2.18 15.39 4.24
C ALA A 12 1.17 14.79 3.24
N ALA A 13 1.48 14.90 1.95
CA ALA A 13 0.63 14.53 0.82
C ALA A 13 0.69 13.02 0.47
N SER A 14 1.54 12.25 1.16
CA SER A 14 1.93 10.90 0.70
C SER A 14 2.01 9.87 1.81
N ALA A 15 0.92 9.15 2.03
CA ALA A 15 0.86 7.69 2.24
C ALA A 15 -0.47 7.38 2.89
N LEU A 16 -1.43 6.99 2.06
CA LEU A 16 -2.47 5.99 2.35
C LEU A 16 -3.49 6.12 1.22
N LEU A 17 -3.38 5.23 0.24
CA LEU A 17 -4.54 4.82 -0.55
C LEU A 17 -4.88 3.34 -0.28
N LEU A 18 -4.17 2.65 0.62
CA LEU A 18 -4.10 1.19 0.55
C LEU A 18 -4.18 0.40 1.87
N ALA A 19 -4.34 1.02 3.04
CA ALA A 19 -4.71 0.20 4.20
C ALA A 19 -6.20 -0.18 4.09
N PRO A 20 -6.55 -1.48 4.04
CA PRO A 20 -7.94 -1.88 4.19
C PRO A 20 -8.42 -1.41 5.56
N LEU A 21 -9.59 -0.77 5.59
CA LEU A 21 -10.28 -0.29 6.78
C LEU A 21 -10.82 -1.48 7.60
N THR A 22 -9.97 -2.44 7.95
CA THR A 22 -10.30 -3.57 8.81
C THR A 22 -9.47 -3.47 10.08
N ALA A 23 -10.18 -3.14 11.16
CA ALA A 23 -9.74 -3.08 12.55
C ALA A 23 -8.96 -1.82 13.00
N LEU A 24 -9.59 -0.65 12.93
CA LEU A 24 -9.36 0.44 13.91
C LEU A 24 -10.71 0.92 14.45
N ALA A 25 -11.51 -0.01 14.95
CA ALA A 25 -12.74 0.28 15.65
C ALA A 25 -12.68 -0.36 17.05
N ASP A 26 -11.67 0.00 17.86
CA ASP A 26 -11.80 0.04 19.32
C ASP A 26 -10.59 0.58 20.12
N GLU A 27 -9.49 1.01 19.49
CA GLU A 27 -8.41 1.59 20.29
C GLU A 27 -8.74 3.03 20.66
N ALA A 28 -8.90 3.25 21.97
CA ALA A 28 -8.93 4.58 22.56
C ALA A 28 -7.71 5.37 22.07
N PRO A 29 -7.87 6.68 21.77
CA PRO A 29 -6.76 7.49 21.30
C PRO A 29 -5.60 7.36 22.30
N PRO A 30 -4.35 7.20 21.84
CA PRO A 30 -3.21 7.25 22.73
C PRO A 30 -3.30 8.54 23.54
N GLU A 31 -3.15 8.40 24.87
CA GLU A 31 -3.16 9.52 25.79
C GLU A 31 -2.21 10.58 25.24
N ALA A 32 -2.75 11.79 25.01
CA ALA A 32 -1.97 12.88 24.45
C ALA A 32 -0.71 13.04 25.29
N LEU A 33 0.46 12.79 24.68
CA LEU A 33 1.74 13.01 25.34
C LEU A 33 1.69 14.43 25.93
N PRO A 34 2.04 14.61 27.22
CA PRO A 34 2.07 15.93 27.81
C PRO A 34 2.91 16.83 26.92
N ALA A 35 2.35 17.98 26.54
CA ALA A 35 3.05 18.97 25.74
C ALA A 35 4.39 19.24 26.42
N ALA A 36 5.48 18.76 25.81
CA ALA A 36 6.82 19.14 26.23
C ALA A 36 6.86 20.66 26.20
N GLU A 37 7.24 21.28 27.33
CA GLU A 37 7.47 22.72 27.37
C GLU A 37 8.43 23.07 26.25
N ALA A 38 7.89 23.78 25.25
CA ALA A 38 8.67 24.22 24.11
C ALA A 38 9.77 25.16 24.62
N PRO A 39 11.04 24.97 24.21
CA PRO A 39 12.05 25.99 24.46
C PRO A 39 11.56 27.32 23.88
N ALA A 40 11.92 28.43 24.55
CA ALA A 40 11.51 29.80 24.24
C ALA A 40 11.36 30.01 22.72
N ALA A 41 10.12 30.30 22.30
CA ALA A 41 9.73 30.30 20.90
C ALA A 41 10.54 31.33 20.10
N ALA A 42 11.23 30.84 19.07
CA ALA A 42 11.70 31.66 17.96
C ALA A 42 10.48 32.35 17.29
N ASP A 43 10.73 33.53 16.71
CA ASP A 43 9.75 34.26 15.89
C ASP A 43 9.12 33.32 14.84
N PRO A 44 7.80 33.04 14.89
CA PRO A 44 7.16 32.03 14.06
C PRO A 44 7.19 32.34 12.56
N GLU A 45 7.56 33.57 12.17
CA GLU A 45 7.66 34.00 10.77
C GLU A 45 9.10 34.00 10.22
N ARG A 46 10.12 33.80 11.05
CA ARG A 46 11.51 33.80 10.59
C ARG A 46 11.85 32.46 9.94
N GLU A 47 12.25 32.50 8.66
CA GLU A 47 12.82 31.33 8.02
C GLU A 47 14.15 30.90 8.70
N PRO A 48 14.34 29.59 8.98
CA PRO A 48 15.58 29.10 9.56
C PRO A 48 16.73 29.33 8.59
N THR A 49 17.92 29.66 9.11
CA THR A 49 19.14 29.81 8.30
C THR A 49 19.55 28.47 7.68
N PRO A 50 20.42 28.44 6.65
CA PRO A 50 20.95 27.19 6.11
C PRO A 50 21.60 26.30 7.17
N GLU A 51 22.31 26.90 8.13
CA GLU A 51 22.96 26.18 9.24
C GLU A 51 21.93 25.57 10.20
N GLU A 52 20.91 26.34 10.58
CA GLU A 52 19.82 25.83 11.43
C GLU A 52 19.05 24.69 10.74
N ARG A 53 18.82 24.79 9.42
CA ARG A 53 18.19 23.71 8.64
C ARG A 53 19.06 22.44 8.62
N ALA A 54 20.37 22.60 8.45
CA ALA A 54 21.31 21.48 8.49
C ALA A 54 21.31 20.80 9.87
N ASP A 55 21.32 21.57 10.96
CA ASP A 55 21.27 21.04 12.33
C ASP A 55 19.94 20.34 12.64
N MET A 56 18.82 20.89 12.15
CA MET A 56 17.50 20.27 12.26
C MET A 56 17.46 18.94 11.50
N LEU A 57 17.97 18.92 10.26
CA LEU A 57 18.05 17.70 9.45
C LEU A 57 18.94 16.65 10.13
N ALA A 58 20.12 17.03 10.61
CA ALA A 58 21.02 16.12 11.32
C ALA A 58 20.37 15.55 12.59
N THR A 59 19.61 16.37 13.32
CA THR A 59 18.85 15.92 14.49
C THR A 59 17.74 14.95 14.09
N MET A 60 16.98 15.27 13.04
CA MET A 60 15.95 14.39 12.49
C MET A 60 16.52 13.03 12.10
N LYS A 61 17.57 13.00 11.28
CA LYS A 61 18.22 11.76 10.84
C LYS A 61 18.66 10.90 12.02
N ARG A 62 19.25 11.52 13.05
CA ARG A 62 19.67 10.82 14.27
C ARG A 62 18.50 10.26 15.08
N GLU A 63 17.41 11.02 15.24
CA GLU A 63 16.19 10.53 15.93
C GLU A 63 15.52 9.37 15.19
N LEU A 64 15.62 9.37 13.86
CA LEU A 64 15.01 8.35 13.00
C LEU A 64 15.88 7.09 12.83
N GLY A 65 17.12 7.11 13.32
CA GLY A 65 18.09 6.04 13.05
C GLY A 65 18.42 5.91 11.57
N ALA A 66 18.48 7.04 10.86
CA ALA A 66 18.66 7.07 9.41
C ALA A 66 19.98 6.44 8.96
N ILE A 67 19.95 5.80 7.78
CA ILE A 67 21.11 5.27 7.08
C ILE A 67 21.44 6.22 5.94
N GLU A 68 22.59 6.90 6.00
CA GLU A 68 23.02 7.81 4.93
C GLU A 68 23.64 7.04 3.76
N GLY A 69 23.36 7.50 2.53
CA GLY A 69 24.00 7.00 1.34
C GLY A 69 25.40 7.62 1.11
N PRO A 70 26.26 6.99 0.29
CA PRO A 70 25.99 5.76 -0.45
C PRO A 70 26.04 4.51 0.43
N ALA A 71 25.00 3.68 0.38
CA ALA A 71 24.94 2.37 1.03
C ALA A 71 24.31 1.36 0.09
N THR A 72 24.75 0.10 0.12
CA THR A 72 24.27 -0.94 -0.81
C THR A 72 23.65 -2.10 -0.08
N GLY A 73 22.57 -2.67 -0.62
CA GLY A 73 21.91 -3.85 -0.05
C GLY A 73 21.34 -3.62 1.35
N VAL A 74 20.86 -2.41 1.64
CA VAL A 74 20.18 -2.11 2.90
C VAL A 74 18.87 -2.89 2.94
N GLU A 75 18.63 -3.61 4.03
CA GLU A 75 17.44 -4.44 4.20
C GLU A 75 16.17 -3.57 4.35
N LEU A 76 15.14 -3.91 3.58
CA LEU A 76 13.77 -3.42 3.74
C LEU A 76 12.94 -4.56 4.34
N GLY A 77 12.92 -4.63 5.67
CA GLY A 77 12.36 -5.78 6.39
C GLY A 77 13.05 -7.09 5.98
N ASP A 78 12.28 -8.18 5.93
CA ASP A 78 12.76 -9.49 5.47
C ASP A 78 12.38 -9.79 4.01
N VAL A 79 11.92 -8.78 3.26
CA VAL A 79 11.31 -8.98 1.92
C VAL A 79 12.18 -8.50 0.77
N ALA A 80 12.99 -7.47 0.98
CA ALA A 80 13.79 -6.87 -0.07
C ALA A 80 15.06 -6.19 0.47
N THR A 81 15.91 -5.82 -0.46
CA THR A 81 17.04 -4.91 -0.24
C THR A 81 16.94 -3.72 -1.18
N ILE A 82 17.55 -2.59 -0.79
CA ILE A 82 17.64 -1.38 -1.59
C ILE A 82 19.03 -0.75 -1.46
N ASP A 83 19.48 -0.11 -2.52
CA ASP A 83 20.66 0.76 -2.48
C ASP A 83 20.22 2.19 -2.11
N VAL A 84 20.94 2.84 -1.21
CA VAL A 84 20.72 4.24 -0.83
C VAL A 84 21.77 5.07 -1.56
N PRO A 85 21.39 5.90 -2.55
CA PRO A 85 22.35 6.69 -3.33
C PRO A 85 23.01 7.79 -2.50
N ALA A 86 24.15 8.30 -2.97
CA ALA A 86 24.75 9.50 -2.39
C ALA A 86 23.77 10.69 -2.45
N GLY A 87 23.73 11.51 -1.39
CA GLY A 87 22.78 12.63 -1.26
C GLY A 87 21.37 12.21 -0.81
N HIS A 88 21.16 10.92 -0.53
CA HIS A 88 19.93 10.38 0.04
C HIS A 88 20.19 9.76 1.40
N TRP A 89 19.11 9.53 2.14
CA TRP A 89 19.13 8.82 3.40
C TRP A 89 17.86 7.99 3.56
N LEU A 90 18.00 6.83 4.21
CA LEU A 90 16.93 5.88 4.43
C LEU A 90 16.43 5.96 5.88
N VAL A 91 15.12 6.11 6.05
CA VAL A 91 14.39 5.88 7.30
C VAL A 91 14.11 4.37 7.40
N PRO A 92 14.67 3.66 8.39
CA PRO A 92 14.35 2.25 8.59
C PRO A 92 12.93 2.10 9.14
N THR A 93 12.36 0.88 9.07
CA THR A 93 11.04 0.55 9.63
C THR A 93 10.82 1.09 11.05
N SER A 94 11.83 0.98 11.92
CA SER A 94 11.78 1.46 13.30
C SER A 94 11.61 2.98 13.44
N GLY A 95 12.01 3.75 12.44
CA GLY A 95 11.87 5.21 12.38
C GLY A 95 10.58 5.68 11.72
N MET A 96 9.85 4.84 10.99
CA MET A 96 8.73 5.26 10.12
C MET A 96 7.58 5.95 10.88
N ALA A 97 7.21 5.44 12.06
CA ALA A 97 6.14 6.07 12.86
C ALA A 97 6.51 7.51 13.29
N ARG A 98 7.77 7.71 13.70
CA ARG A 98 8.28 9.04 14.05
C ARG A 98 8.41 9.93 12.82
N PHE A 99 8.89 9.38 11.71
CA PHE A 99 9.00 10.09 10.44
C PHE A 99 7.65 10.65 10.03
N ASN A 100 6.62 9.80 9.91
CA ASN A 100 5.25 10.19 9.56
C ASN A 100 4.69 11.28 10.49
N SER A 101 4.93 11.17 11.80
CA SER A 101 4.52 12.20 12.75
C SER A 101 5.21 13.55 12.53
N ILE A 102 6.47 13.58 12.10
CA ILE A 102 7.22 14.83 11.85
C ILE A 102 6.66 15.58 10.63
N ILE A 103 6.23 14.83 9.62
CA ILE A 103 5.77 15.34 8.32
C ILE A 103 4.24 15.41 8.20
N GLU A 104 3.50 15.21 9.29
CA GLU A 104 2.02 15.20 9.33
C GLU A 104 1.38 14.21 8.33
N ASN A 105 2.03 13.05 8.20
CA ASN A 105 1.53 11.95 7.39
C ASN A 105 0.82 10.92 8.26
N LEU A 106 -0.17 10.23 7.68
CA LEU A 106 -0.86 9.15 8.38
C LEU A 106 0.08 7.94 8.54
N ALA A 107 -0.09 7.19 9.62
CA ALA A 107 0.74 6.00 9.87
C ALA A 107 0.32 4.85 8.95
N ASP A 108 1.30 4.21 8.31
CA ASP A 108 1.13 2.97 7.56
C ASP A 108 1.78 1.81 8.33
N PRO A 109 1.00 0.83 8.83
CA PRO A 109 1.54 -0.30 9.58
C PRO A 109 2.31 -1.29 8.70
N THR A 110 2.20 -1.19 7.37
CA THR A 110 2.91 -2.04 6.41
C THR A 110 4.20 -1.41 5.90
N ALA A 111 4.52 -0.19 6.34
CA ALA A 111 5.73 0.53 5.93
C ALA A 111 7.00 -0.21 6.39
N ILE A 112 7.89 -0.46 5.43
CA ILE A 112 9.19 -1.11 5.66
C ILE A 112 10.37 -0.14 5.50
N GLY A 113 10.14 1.08 5.01
CA GLY A 113 11.13 2.16 5.03
C GLY A 113 10.74 3.34 4.16
N ALA A 114 11.58 4.37 4.15
CA ALA A 114 11.49 5.46 3.19
C ALA A 114 12.89 5.97 2.83
N ILE A 115 13.08 6.46 1.61
CA ILE A 115 14.28 7.19 1.19
C ILE A 115 13.90 8.64 0.96
N ALA A 116 14.69 9.58 1.46
CA ALA A 116 14.47 11.00 1.25
C ALA A 116 15.75 11.70 0.79
N THR A 117 15.58 12.81 0.09
CA THR A 117 16.64 13.81 -0.15
C THR A 117 16.82 14.70 1.08
N ASP A 118 17.93 15.43 1.15
CA ASP A 118 18.19 16.37 2.26
C ASP A 118 17.22 17.56 2.27
N ASP A 119 16.75 17.99 1.10
CA ASP A 119 15.75 19.06 0.94
C ASP A 119 14.31 18.58 1.13
N MET A 120 14.09 17.27 1.26
CA MET A 120 12.78 16.64 1.44
C MET A 120 11.79 16.92 0.30
N ASP A 121 12.26 17.38 -0.87
CA ASP A 121 11.43 17.60 -2.07
C ASP A 121 10.98 16.27 -2.71
N GLU A 122 11.72 15.19 -2.41
CA GLU A 122 11.45 13.84 -2.90
C GLU A 122 11.52 12.86 -1.73
N VAL A 123 10.44 12.11 -1.52
CA VAL A 123 10.39 11.00 -0.57
C VAL A 123 9.83 9.78 -1.27
N VAL A 124 10.57 8.67 -1.20
CA VAL A 124 10.17 7.37 -1.73
C VAL A 124 9.81 6.47 -0.56
N TYR A 125 8.54 6.14 -0.41
CA TYR A 125 8.06 5.22 0.61
C TYR A 125 8.09 3.78 0.11
N PHE A 126 8.42 2.87 1.01
CA PHE A 126 8.39 1.43 0.79
C PHE A 126 7.48 0.77 1.81
N SER A 127 6.50 0.01 1.33
CA SER A 127 5.65 -0.85 2.15
C SER A 127 5.58 -2.26 1.57
N PHE A 128 5.20 -3.25 2.38
CA PHE A 128 4.97 -4.61 1.89
C PHE A 128 3.61 -5.11 2.30
N ASP A 129 2.79 -5.41 1.30
CA ASP A 129 1.48 -6.03 1.51
C ASP A 129 1.55 -7.54 1.25
N ALA A 130 1.36 -8.33 2.31
CA ALA A 130 1.44 -9.80 2.30
C ALA A 130 0.15 -10.46 1.77
N VAL A 131 -0.39 -9.95 0.67
CA VAL A 131 -1.65 -10.41 0.04
C VAL A 131 -1.56 -11.77 -0.63
N GLY A 132 -0.35 -12.30 -0.80
CA GLY A 132 -0.09 -13.49 -1.62
C GLY A 132 0.20 -13.14 -3.08
N TYR A 133 0.24 -14.16 -3.92
CA TYR A 133 0.53 -14.06 -5.33
C TYR A 133 -0.62 -13.40 -6.08
N VAL A 134 -0.39 -12.18 -6.57
CA VAL A 134 -1.35 -11.42 -7.37
C VAL A 134 -1.21 -11.83 -8.83
N LYS A 135 -2.29 -12.31 -9.44
CA LYS A 135 -2.30 -12.60 -10.88
C LYS A 135 -2.30 -11.30 -11.68
N ASP A 136 -1.54 -11.28 -12.76
CA ASP A 136 -1.38 -10.13 -13.66
C ASP A 136 -2.18 -10.28 -14.97
N ASP A 137 -3.28 -11.03 -14.95
CA ASP A 137 -4.12 -11.30 -16.12
C ASP A 137 -5.22 -10.24 -16.34
N ASP A 138 -5.54 -9.41 -15.34
CA ASP A 138 -6.53 -8.32 -15.40
C ASP A 138 -5.89 -6.94 -15.69
N ARG A 139 -5.25 -6.83 -16.86
CA ARG A 139 -4.53 -5.62 -17.29
C ARG A 139 -5.41 -4.50 -17.86
N ASP A 140 -6.70 -4.78 -18.07
CA ASP A 140 -7.70 -3.83 -18.57
C ASP A 140 -8.26 -3.04 -17.38
N LEU A 141 -7.67 -1.87 -17.13
CA LEU A 141 -7.93 -1.03 -15.97
C LEU A 141 -8.81 0.16 -16.37
N ASP A 142 -9.94 0.32 -15.69
CA ASP A 142 -10.83 1.47 -15.88
C ASP A 142 -10.34 2.65 -15.03
N ALA A 143 -9.59 3.56 -15.64
CA ALA A 143 -8.96 4.68 -14.94
C ALA A 143 -9.96 5.62 -14.25
N ASP A 144 -11.16 5.78 -14.80
CA ASP A 144 -12.20 6.66 -14.24
C ASP A 144 -12.82 6.03 -12.99
N ASP A 145 -13.20 4.75 -13.06
CA ASP A 145 -13.74 4.00 -11.92
C ASP A 145 -12.70 3.89 -10.77
N LEU A 146 -11.43 3.68 -11.12
CA LEU A 146 -10.33 3.64 -10.17
C LEU A 146 -10.13 5.01 -9.49
N LEU A 147 -10.15 6.11 -10.25
CA LEU A 147 -10.00 7.45 -9.68
C LEU A 147 -11.14 7.79 -8.70
N GLU A 148 -12.37 7.42 -9.02
CA GLU A 148 -13.49 7.66 -8.10
C GLU A 148 -13.36 6.84 -6.82
N SER A 149 -12.87 5.61 -6.93
CA SER A 149 -12.56 4.78 -5.76
C SER A 149 -11.47 5.40 -4.88
N LEU A 150 -10.40 5.95 -5.49
CA LEU A 150 -9.35 6.66 -4.74
C LEU A 150 -9.86 7.95 -4.08
N ARG A 151 -10.78 8.68 -4.74
CA ARG A 151 -11.42 9.87 -4.15
C ARG A 151 -12.22 9.50 -2.91
N GLU A 152 -12.96 8.40 -2.95
CA GLU A 152 -13.69 7.92 -1.79
C GLU A 152 -12.76 7.51 -0.64
N GLY A 153 -11.69 6.77 -0.93
CA GLY A 153 -10.66 6.47 0.08
C GLY A 153 -10.03 7.73 0.68
N THR A 154 -9.82 8.77 -0.14
CA THR A 154 -9.28 10.06 0.31
C THR A 154 -10.27 10.79 1.23
N ARG A 155 -11.57 10.76 0.95
CA ARG A 155 -12.61 11.33 1.84
C ARG A 155 -12.58 10.65 3.21
N GLN A 156 -12.43 9.33 3.25
CA GLN A 156 -12.33 8.56 4.50
C GLN A 156 -11.05 8.91 5.27
N HIS A 157 -9.90 9.00 4.60
CA HIS A 157 -8.65 9.42 5.24
C HIS A 157 -8.70 10.86 5.76
N ASN A 158 -9.41 11.76 5.07
CA ASN A 158 -9.60 13.14 5.54
C ASN A 158 -10.32 13.22 6.89
N GLU A 159 -11.17 12.25 7.25
CA GLU A 159 -11.74 12.18 8.60
C GLU A 159 -10.64 12.03 9.66
N GLN A 160 -9.67 11.14 9.42
CA GLN A 160 -8.55 10.93 10.33
C GLN A 160 -7.59 12.12 10.33
N ARG A 161 -7.29 12.68 9.15
CA ARG A 161 -6.47 13.90 9.04
C ARG A 161 -7.07 15.05 9.85
N ARG A 162 -8.39 15.29 9.72
CA ARG A 162 -9.11 16.29 10.51
C ARG A 162 -9.01 16.04 12.01
N ARG A 163 -9.16 14.78 12.47
CA ARG A 163 -9.02 14.41 13.90
C ARG A 163 -7.62 14.70 14.44
N LEU A 164 -6.59 14.55 13.62
CA LEU A 164 -5.20 14.81 13.96
C LEU A 164 -4.77 16.28 13.77
N GLY A 165 -5.68 17.13 13.25
CA GLY A 165 -5.39 18.53 12.94
C GLY A 165 -4.56 18.72 11.66
N TYR A 166 -4.42 17.69 10.84
CA TYR A 166 -3.71 17.75 9.56
C TYR A 166 -4.59 18.34 8.47
N GLN A 167 -3.94 18.99 7.50
CA GLN A 167 -4.64 19.53 6.34
C GLN A 167 -5.22 18.39 5.48
N GLU A 168 -6.47 18.58 5.04
CA GLU A 168 -7.20 17.62 4.21
C GLU A 168 -6.73 17.66 2.75
N LEU A 169 -6.83 16.53 2.07
CA LEU A 169 -6.38 16.34 0.70
C LEU A 169 -7.56 16.21 -0.28
N GLU A 170 -7.33 16.58 -1.54
CA GLU A 170 -8.24 16.36 -2.66
C GLU A 170 -7.47 15.75 -3.83
N LEU A 171 -8.05 14.72 -4.46
CA LEU A 171 -7.55 14.18 -5.73
C LEU A 171 -8.16 14.92 -6.92
N THR A 172 -7.30 15.54 -7.72
CA THR A 172 -7.69 16.36 -8.88
C THR A 172 -7.68 15.61 -10.20
N GLY A 173 -7.05 14.43 -10.26
CA GLY A 173 -7.03 13.57 -11.45
C GLY A 173 -5.79 12.70 -11.52
N TRP A 174 -5.42 12.27 -12.74
CA TRP A 174 -4.22 11.48 -13.01
C TRP A 174 -3.12 12.32 -13.64
N ALA A 175 -1.92 12.31 -13.06
CA ALA A 175 -0.68 12.65 -13.77
C ALA A 175 -0.27 11.51 -14.71
N GLN A 176 -0.50 10.26 -14.30
CA GLN A 176 -0.34 9.05 -15.10
C GLN A 176 -1.49 8.10 -14.77
N GLU A 177 -2.29 7.74 -15.78
CA GLU A 177 -3.33 6.73 -15.64
C GLU A 177 -2.72 5.35 -15.31
N PRO A 178 -3.44 4.49 -14.60
CA PRO A 178 -2.95 3.18 -14.21
C PRO A 178 -2.66 2.28 -15.41
N PHE A 179 -1.48 1.67 -15.42
CA PHE A 179 -1.06 0.74 -16.47
C PHE A 179 -0.14 -0.35 -15.90
N TYR A 180 -0.13 -1.50 -16.58
CA TYR A 180 0.79 -2.58 -16.28
C TYR A 180 2.04 -2.50 -17.17
N ASN A 181 3.20 -2.37 -16.56
CA ASN A 181 4.49 -2.37 -17.23
C ASN A 181 5.06 -3.79 -17.30
N GLU A 182 5.02 -4.39 -18.49
CA GLU A 182 5.47 -5.77 -18.70
C GLU A 182 7.00 -5.94 -18.56
N VAL A 183 7.78 -4.88 -18.78
CA VAL A 183 9.25 -4.93 -18.72
C VAL A 183 9.71 -5.09 -17.27
N THR A 184 9.13 -4.28 -16.39
CA THR A 184 9.44 -4.24 -14.96
C THR A 184 8.52 -5.12 -14.12
N ARG A 185 7.47 -5.72 -14.73
CA ARG A 185 6.39 -6.47 -14.07
C ARG A 185 5.79 -5.69 -12.89
N SER A 186 5.51 -4.43 -13.12
CA SER A 186 4.90 -3.53 -12.15
C SER A 186 3.58 -2.98 -12.65
N LEU A 187 2.65 -2.77 -11.71
CA LEU A 187 1.51 -1.91 -11.92
C LEU A 187 1.87 -0.50 -11.46
N GLU A 188 1.62 0.50 -12.31
CA GLU A 188 2.08 1.88 -12.10
C GLU A 188 0.96 2.89 -12.36
N TRP A 189 0.86 3.93 -11.53
CA TRP A 189 -0.10 5.02 -11.68
C TRP A 189 0.34 6.25 -10.89
N ALA A 190 -0.21 7.42 -11.19
CA ALA A 190 0.13 8.64 -10.44
C ALA A 190 -1.09 9.56 -10.31
N PRO A 191 -1.79 9.57 -9.16
CA PRO A 191 -2.82 10.56 -8.91
C PRO A 191 -2.17 11.90 -8.59
N ARG A 192 -2.80 12.98 -9.08
CA ARG A 192 -2.55 14.34 -8.60
C ARG A 192 -3.39 14.61 -7.37
N LEU A 193 -2.77 15.30 -6.42
CA LEU A 193 -3.39 15.63 -5.16
C LEU A 193 -2.98 17.03 -4.72
N ARG A 194 -3.84 17.69 -3.97
CA ARG A 194 -3.55 18.99 -3.37
C ARG A 194 -4.19 19.09 -2.00
N HIS A 195 -3.72 20.03 -1.21
CA HIS A 195 -4.43 20.41 0.00
C HIS A 195 -5.72 21.16 -0.33
N LEU A 196 -6.77 20.94 0.45
CA LEU A 196 -8.03 21.67 0.28
C LEU A 196 -7.80 23.18 0.41
N GLY A 197 -8.27 23.92 -0.60
CA GLY A 197 -8.13 25.38 -0.70
C GLY A 197 -6.81 25.85 -1.31
N ASP A 198 -5.91 24.94 -1.68
CA ASP A 198 -4.62 25.27 -2.31
C ASP A 198 -4.69 25.14 -3.85
N THR A 199 -3.68 25.71 -4.51
CA THR A 199 -3.46 25.60 -5.96
C THR A 199 -2.28 24.72 -6.33
N GLU A 200 -1.35 24.51 -5.41
CA GLU A 200 -0.16 23.66 -5.64
C GLU A 200 -0.55 22.18 -5.67
N GLU A 201 -0.10 21.47 -6.70
CA GLU A 201 -0.38 20.05 -6.91
C GLU A 201 0.87 19.19 -6.67
N TRP A 202 0.63 18.11 -5.95
CA TRP A 202 1.57 17.05 -5.64
C TRP A 202 1.19 15.80 -6.43
N VAL A 203 2.16 14.90 -6.58
CA VAL A 203 1.98 13.64 -7.26
C VAL A 203 2.54 12.52 -6.40
N ASN A 204 1.73 11.46 -6.26
CA ASN A 204 2.19 10.19 -5.72
C ASN A 204 2.39 9.22 -6.89
N TYR A 205 3.61 9.04 -7.38
CA TYR A 205 3.86 8.00 -8.37
C TYR A 205 3.94 6.65 -7.66
N ASN A 206 2.93 5.82 -7.88
CA ASN A 206 2.79 4.50 -7.27
C ASN A 206 3.37 3.45 -8.21
N THR A 207 4.20 2.57 -7.67
CA THR A 207 4.67 1.35 -8.31
C THR A 207 4.34 0.18 -7.40
N ARG A 208 3.73 -0.86 -7.95
CA ARG A 208 3.44 -2.12 -7.27
C ARG A 208 4.28 -3.20 -7.92
N ARG A 209 5.38 -3.58 -7.26
CA ARG A 209 6.27 -4.66 -7.68
C ARG A 209 5.70 -5.98 -7.17
N LEU A 210 5.27 -6.82 -8.09
CA LEU A 210 4.67 -8.11 -7.73
C LEU A 210 5.76 -9.08 -7.24
N GLY A 211 5.49 -9.76 -6.13
CA GLY A 211 6.30 -10.82 -5.56
C GLY A 211 5.53 -12.13 -5.45
N ARG A 212 6.22 -13.18 -4.97
CA ARG A 212 5.63 -14.50 -4.74
C ARG A 212 4.57 -14.49 -3.64
N GLU A 213 4.85 -13.76 -2.57
CA GLU A 213 4.09 -13.80 -1.30
C GLU A 213 3.28 -12.52 -1.06
N GLY A 214 3.39 -11.52 -1.95
CA GLY A 214 2.81 -10.22 -1.75
C GLY A 214 3.35 -9.19 -2.75
N VAL A 215 3.21 -7.92 -2.40
CA VAL A 215 3.56 -6.79 -3.26
C VAL A 215 4.44 -5.82 -2.48
N ILE A 216 5.56 -5.41 -3.09
CA ILE A 216 6.29 -4.23 -2.60
C ILE A 216 5.63 -3.00 -3.21
N GLU A 217 5.14 -2.16 -2.32
CA GLU A 217 4.58 -0.86 -2.64
C GLU A 217 5.67 0.18 -2.60
N VAL A 218 5.89 0.86 -3.72
CA VAL A 218 6.78 2.02 -3.81
C VAL A 218 5.93 3.23 -4.14
N VAL A 219 6.08 4.30 -3.36
CA VAL A 219 5.39 5.58 -3.62
C VAL A 219 6.40 6.70 -3.63
N LEU A 220 6.63 7.30 -4.79
CA LEU A 220 7.38 8.55 -4.92
C LEU A 220 6.43 9.74 -4.70
N ALA A 221 6.69 10.48 -3.64
CA ALA A 221 6.08 11.76 -3.32
C ALA A 221 6.91 12.90 -3.91
N THR A 222 6.33 13.71 -4.78
CA THR A 222 7.01 14.91 -5.31
C THR A 222 6.00 15.93 -5.86
N SER A 223 6.47 17.12 -6.25
CA SER A 223 5.63 18.11 -6.92
C SER A 223 5.35 17.71 -8.37
N ASN A 224 4.19 18.13 -8.90
CA ASN A 224 3.82 17.80 -10.27
C ASN A 224 4.84 18.32 -11.31
N GLU A 225 5.47 19.48 -11.06
CA GLU A 225 6.49 20.07 -11.92
C GLU A 225 7.79 19.26 -11.96
N ARG A 226 8.13 18.59 -10.85
CA ARG A 226 9.38 17.83 -10.71
C ARG A 226 9.25 16.38 -11.15
N LEU A 227 8.03 15.88 -11.31
CA LEU A 227 7.72 14.46 -11.57
C LEU A 227 8.61 13.84 -12.64
N ALA A 228 8.77 14.44 -13.82
CA ALA A 228 9.57 13.85 -14.90
C ALA A 228 11.05 13.67 -14.52
N GLY A 229 11.63 14.64 -13.81
CA GLY A 229 13.00 14.56 -13.30
C GLY A 229 13.13 13.54 -12.17
N ALA A 230 12.17 13.54 -11.25
CA ALA A 230 12.09 12.62 -10.13
C ALA A 230 11.97 11.16 -10.61
N LEU A 231 11.14 10.88 -11.63
CA LEU A 231 11.01 9.55 -12.23
C LEU A 231 12.30 9.07 -12.90
N THR A 232 13.05 9.96 -13.53
CA THR A 232 14.35 9.61 -14.13
C THR A 232 15.34 9.17 -13.05
N ARG A 233 15.39 9.89 -11.92
CA ARG A 233 16.22 9.52 -10.76
C ARG A 233 15.73 8.24 -10.10
N MET A 234 14.45 8.18 -9.74
CA MET A 234 13.82 7.03 -9.10
C MET A 234 14.02 5.75 -9.90
N ASN A 235 13.91 5.77 -11.24
CA ASN A 235 14.16 4.58 -12.05
C ASN A 235 15.61 4.09 -11.97
N ALA A 236 16.58 4.98 -11.77
CA ALA A 236 17.97 4.61 -11.52
C ALA A 236 18.14 4.07 -10.08
N ASP A 237 17.50 4.69 -9.09
CA ASP A 237 17.64 4.32 -7.68
C ASP A 237 16.94 2.98 -7.37
N LEU A 238 15.76 2.75 -7.96
CA LEU A 238 15.01 1.49 -7.87
C LEU A 238 15.67 0.34 -8.65
N ALA A 239 16.74 0.57 -9.40
CA ALA A 239 17.53 -0.51 -9.98
C ALA A 239 18.18 -1.39 -8.89
N GLY A 240 18.43 -0.83 -7.71
CA GLY A 240 18.92 -1.55 -6.53
C GLY A 240 17.81 -2.24 -5.72
N LEU A 241 16.53 -2.00 -6.03
CA LEU A 241 15.42 -2.66 -5.35
C LEU A 241 15.30 -4.11 -5.81
N ALA A 242 15.58 -5.06 -4.93
CA ALA A 242 15.48 -6.47 -5.23
C ALA A 242 14.74 -7.22 -4.11
N PHE A 243 13.84 -8.13 -4.48
CA PHE A 243 13.33 -9.12 -3.54
C PHE A 243 14.48 -9.99 -3.03
N VAL A 244 14.42 -10.38 -1.76
CA VAL A 244 15.32 -11.41 -1.24
C VAL A 244 15.10 -12.73 -2.00
N PRO A 245 16.11 -13.62 -2.12
CA PRO A 245 16.02 -14.82 -2.94
C PRO A 245 14.79 -15.68 -2.63
N GLY A 246 14.02 -16.03 -3.67
CA GLY A 246 12.84 -16.88 -3.55
C GLY A 246 11.52 -16.14 -3.23
N LYS A 247 11.55 -14.82 -3.03
CA LYS A 247 10.36 -13.97 -2.87
C LYS A 247 9.93 -13.23 -4.14
N ASP A 248 10.71 -13.31 -5.23
CA ASP A 248 10.36 -12.69 -6.51
C ASP A 248 9.15 -13.37 -7.18
N TYR A 249 8.48 -12.66 -8.10
CA TYR A 249 7.29 -13.15 -8.79
C TYR A 249 7.49 -14.47 -9.56
N ALA A 250 8.67 -14.68 -10.14
CA ALA A 250 8.97 -15.89 -10.92
C ALA A 250 9.22 -17.11 -10.03
N SER A 251 9.40 -16.91 -8.73
CA SER A 251 9.58 -17.96 -7.73
C SER A 251 8.27 -18.62 -7.28
N PHE A 252 7.11 -18.27 -7.86
CA PHE A 252 5.82 -18.91 -7.58
C PHE A 252 5.85 -20.44 -7.73
N ARG A 253 5.15 -21.12 -6.81
CA ARG A 253 5.03 -22.57 -6.76
C ARG A 253 3.58 -22.99 -6.54
N GLU A 254 3.26 -24.20 -7.00
CA GLU A 254 1.99 -24.82 -6.68
C GLU A 254 1.80 -24.91 -5.15
N GLY A 255 0.67 -24.42 -4.66
CA GLY A 255 0.35 -24.35 -3.23
C GLY A 255 0.62 -22.98 -2.58
N ASP A 256 1.27 -22.04 -3.27
CA ASP A 256 1.41 -20.67 -2.77
C ASP A 256 0.04 -19.99 -2.62
N ARG A 257 -0.09 -19.11 -1.62
CA ARG A 257 -1.31 -18.32 -1.41
C ARG A 257 -1.53 -17.40 -2.61
N ILE A 258 -2.70 -17.47 -3.22
CA ILE A 258 -3.12 -16.55 -4.28
C ILE A 258 -3.91 -15.39 -3.63
N ALA A 259 -3.64 -14.16 -4.06
CA ALA A 259 -4.37 -12.99 -3.62
C ALA A 259 -5.85 -13.04 -4.02
N GLU A 260 -6.71 -12.42 -3.22
CA GLU A 260 -8.18 -12.42 -3.45
C GLU A 260 -8.63 -11.48 -4.58
N TYR A 261 -7.71 -10.68 -5.10
CA TYR A 261 -7.93 -9.68 -6.13
C TYR A 261 -6.69 -9.56 -7.04
N GLY A 262 -6.92 -9.05 -8.26
CA GLY A 262 -5.89 -8.77 -9.25
C GLY A 262 -5.39 -7.32 -9.21
N LEU A 263 -4.83 -6.87 -10.33
CA LEU A 263 -4.20 -5.56 -10.49
C LEU A 263 -5.13 -4.40 -10.14
N GLY A 264 -6.40 -4.43 -10.56
CA GLY A 264 -7.35 -3.37 -10.22
C GLY A 264 -7.59 -3.23 -8.71
N GLY A 265 -7.53 -4.34 -7.97
CA GLY A 265 -7.64 -4.34 -6.51
C GLY A 265 -6.44 -3.72 -5.80
N LEU A 266 -5.25 -3.81 -6.41
CA LEU A 266 -4.02 -3.19 -5.89
C LEU A 266 -4.02 -1.67 -6.02
N VAL A 267 -4.79 -1.09 -6.95
CA VAL A 267 -4.89 0.38 -7.05
C VAL A 267 -5.71 0.93 -5.88
N VAL A 268 -6.81 0.26 -5.52
CA VAL A 268 -7.84 0.80 -4.60
C VAL A 268 -7.80 0.23 -3.18
N GLY A 269 -6.80 -0.58 -2.82
CA GLY A 269 -6.64 -1.02 -1.44
C GLY A 269 -7.47 -2.21 -0.98
N GLY A 270 -7.71 -3.20 -1.86
CA GLY A 270 -8.19 -4.55 -1.53
C GLY A 270 -9.61 -4.68 -0.93
N ALA A 271 -9.90 -3.99 0.18
CA ALA A 271 -11.18 -3.96 0.87
C ALA A 271 -12.26 -3.13 0.15
N VAL A 272 -11.88 -2.00 -0.50
CA VAL A 272 -12.83 -1.18 -1.28
C VAL A 272 -13.23 -1.88 -2.58
N ALA A 273 -12.33 -2.68 -3.16
CA ALA A 273 -12.60 -3.44 -4.37
C ALA A 273 -13.77 -4.43 -4.22
N VAL A 274 -14.10 -4.89 -3.01
CA VAL A 274 -15.24 -5.80 -2.80
C VAL A 274 -16.58 -5.09 -2.96
N ALA A 275 -16.66 -3.78 -2.72
CA ALA A 275 -17.88 -2.99 -2.90
C ALA A 275 -18.07 -2.50 -4.35
N ALA A 276 -16.99 -2.23 -5.09
CA ALA A 276 -17.04 -1.86 -6.51
C ALA A 276 -17.39 -3.05 -7.45
N LYS A 277 -17.41 -4.28 -6.91
CA LYS A 277 -17.66 -5.56 -7.62
C LYS A 277 -19.12 -5.82 -8.03
N MET A 278 -19.80 -4.84 -8.62
CA MET A 278 -21.04 -5.12 -9.40
C MET A 278 -20.85 -4.99 -10.92
N GLY A 279 -19.84 -4.24 -11.39
CA GLY A 279 -19.52 -4.07 -12.81
C GLY A 279 -18.57 -5.14 -13.37
N PHE A 280 -17.37 -5.23 -12.79
CA PHE A 280 -16.25 -6.01 -13.32
C PHE A 280 -16.44 -7.54 -13.22
N LEU A 281 -17.11 -8.02 -12.17
CA LEU A 281 -17.34 -9.46 -11.95
C LEU A 281 -18.33 -10.10 -12.93
N LYS A 282 -19.17 -9.32 -13.62
CA LYS A 282 -20.11 -9.88 -14.64
C LYS A 282 -19.37 -10.55 -15.79
N LYS A 283 -18.16 -10.11 -16.13
CA LYS A 283 -17.36 -10.64 -17.25
C LYS A 283 -16.72 -11.99 -16.90
N PHE A 284 -16.36 -12.21 -15.64
CA PHE A 284 -15.65 -13.42 -15.18
C PHE A 284 -16.49 -14.40 -14.37
N TRP A 285 -17.70 -14.04 -13.94
CA TRP A 285 -18.59 -14.95 -13.19
C TRP A 285 -18.88 -16.25 -13.96
N LYS A 286 -18.95 -16.19 -15.31
CA LYS A 286 -19.12 -17.38 -16.15
C LYS A 286 -17.93 -18.35 -16.09
N LEU A 287 -16.71 -17.83 -15.93
CA LEU A 287 -15.49 -18.65 -15.81
C LEU A 287 -15.37 -19.28 -14.41
N ILE A 288 -15.74 -18.53 -13.36
CA ILE A 288 -15.77 -19.04 -11.99
C ILE A 288 -16.86 -20.13 -11.83
N VAL A 289 -18.07 -19.90 -12.36
CA VAL A 289 -19.14 -20.91 -12.36
C VAL A 289 -18.77 -22.11 -13.21
N GLY A 290 -18.11 -21.90 -14.37
CA GLY A 290 -17.59 -22.98 -15.20
C GLY A 290 -16.54 -23.84 -14.48
N PHE A 291 -15.59 -23.21 -13.80
CA PHE A 291 -14.55 -23.89 -13.03
C PHE A 291 -15.12 -24.65 -11.81
N LEU A 292 -16.04 -24.04 -11.06
CA LEU A 292 -16.72 -24.69 -9.93
C LEU A 292 -17.63 -25.84 -10.37
N ALA A 293 -18.27 -25.77 -11.54
CA ALA A 293 -19.06 -26.86 -12.09
C ALA A 293 -18.21 -28.08 -12.49
N VAL A 294 -17.00 -27.84 -13.02
CA VAL A 294 -16.05 -28.91 -13.38
C VAL A 294 -15.48 -29.59 -12.12
N VAL A 295 -15.08 -28.81 -11.11
CA VAL A 295 -14.53 -29.33 -9.85
C VAL A 295 -15.63 -30.01 -8.99
N GLY A 296 -16.80 -29.40 -8.88
CA GLY A 296 -17.94 -29.95 -8.14
C GLY A 296 -18.54 -31.21 -8.79
N GLY A 297 -18.60 -31.26 -10.12
CA GLY A 297 -19.06 -32.43 -10.88
C GLY A 297 -18.09 -33.62 -10.78
N GLY A 298 -16.78 -33.36 -10.71
CA GLY A 298 -15.75 -34.39 -10.51
C GLY A 298 -15.81 -35.04 -9.12
N ILE A 299 -15.99 -34.24 -8.07
CA ILE A 299 -16.06 -34.72 -6.68
C ILE A 299 -17.36 -35.49 -6.42
N ALA A 300 -18.51 -35.03 -6.93
CA ALA A 300 -19.78 -35.74 -6.76
C ALA A 300 -19.78 -37.14 -7.40
N LYS A 301 -19.01 -37.34 -8.48
CA LYS A 301 -18.89 -38.63 -9.18
C LYS A 301 -17.98 -39.63 -8.47
N LEU A 302 -17.04 -39.16 -7.63
CA LEU A 302 -16.11 -39.99 -6.86
C LEU A 302 -16.71 -40.53 -5.55
N PHE A 303 -17.73 -39.86 -4.98
CA PHE A 303 -18.33 -40.26 -3.69
C PHE A 303 -19.76 -40.82 -3.79
N GLY A 304 -20.38 -40.79 -4.97
CA GLY A 304 -21.79 -41.16 -5.16
C GLY A 304 -22.05 -42.59 -5.60
N ARG A 305 -21.48 -43.63 -4.97
CA ARG A 305 -21.96 -45.01 -5.19
C ARG A 305 -21.64 -46.00 -4.07
N LYS A 306 -22.54 -46.09 -3.09
CA LYS A 306 -22.93 -47.35 -2.42
C LYS A 306 -24.34 -47.19 -1.83
N LYS A 307 -25.35 -47.71 -2.55
CA LYS A 307 -26.66 -48.03 -1.94
C LYS A 307 -26.50 -49.37 -1.22
N ALA A 308 -26.75 -49.40 0.08
CA ALA A 308 -26.90 -50.65 0.83
C ALA A 308 -28.27 -51.27 0.51
N ALA A 309 -28.30 -52.59 0.36
CA ALA A 309 -29.51 -53.39 0.15
C ALA A 309 -30.31 -53.52 1.47
N PRO A 310 -31.64 -53.71 1.43
CA PRO A 310 -32.45 -53.84 2.63
C PRO A 310 -32.26 -55.24 3.26
N VAL A 311 -32.08 -55.24 4.58
CA VAL A 311 -32.08 -56.44 5.42
C VAL A 311 -33.53 -56.91 5.59
N VAL A 312 -33.77 -58.18 5.26
CA VAL A 312 -35.03 -58.90 5.53
C VAL A 312 -35.07 -59.22 7.02
N ALA A 313 -36.16 -58.85 7.70
CA ALA A 313 -36.44 -59.27 9.06
C ALA A 313 -37.51 -60.37 9.03
N ASP A 314 -37.14 -61.57 9.48
CA ASP A 314 -38.07 -62.63 9.84
C ASP A 314 -38.85 -62.19 11.09
N GLY A 315 -40.18 -62.31 11.01
CA GLY A 315 -41.11 -62.19 12.14
C GLY A 315 -41.80 -63.54 12.39
N PRO A 316 -42.11 -63.89 13.64
CA PRO A 316 -42.40 -65.26 14.04
C PRO A 316 -43.82 -65.71 13.69
N ASP A 317 -43.88 -67.01 13.44
CA ASP A 317 -45.06 -67.86 13.34
C ASP A 317 -45.70 -67.98 14.75
N ASP A 318 -46.97 -67.60 14.89
CA ASP A 318 -47.84 -68.05 15.98
C ASP A 318 -49.30 -67.86 15.54
N GLY A 319 -49.97 -68.99 15.32
CA GLY A 319 -51.34 -69.06 14.85
C GLY A 319 -52.40 -68.99 15.96
N ALA A 320 -53.63 -69.13 15.44
CA ALA A 320 -54.85 -69.59 16.11
C ALA A 320 -55.72 -68.58 16.89
N ALA A 321 -56.82 -68.23 16.21
CA ALA A 321 -58.19 -68.60 16.56
C ALA A 321 -59.09 -67.62 17.34
N ALA A 322 -60.32 -67.58 16.80
CA ALA A 322 -61.60 -67.02 17.27
C ALA A 322 -61.82 -65.51 17.07
#